data_AF-A0A2U3YRQ0-F1
#
_entry.id   AF-A0A2U3YRQ0-F1
#
_cell.length_a   1.000
_cell.length_b   1.000
_cell.length_c   1.000
_cell.angle_alpha   90.00
_cell.angle_beta   90.00
_cell.angle_gamma   90.00
#
_symmetry.space_group_name_H-M   'P 1'
#
loop_
_entity.id
_entity.type
_entity.pdbx_description
1 polymer ?
#
loop_
_entity_poly.entity_id
_entity_poly.type
_entity_poly.pdbx_seq_one_letter_code
_entity_poly.pdbx_strand_id
1 'polypeptide(L)'
;MSIVLVCFSNAPKVSDEAVRKDSELDKHLESRVEEIMEKSGEEGMPDLAHVMRILSAENIPNLPPGGGLAGKRNVIEAVYSRLNPHRESDGASEEAEESGSQGKLVEALRQMRINHRGNYRQLLEEMLTSYRLAKVEGEESPADPAASATSSNSDAGSPVTMQASHTESNSALAELDSYNEDAGTKMSGEQI
;
A
#
# COMPACT_ATOMS: atom_id res chain seq x y z
N MET A 1 25.67 -6.09 -8.90
CA MET A 1 26.43 -6.96 -7.98
C MET A 1 27.19 -7.97 -8.83
N SER A 2 28.46 -8.27 -8.52
CA SER A 2 29.26 -9.26 -9.26
C SER A 2 29.63 -10.42 -8.33
N ILE A 3 29.52 -11.66 -8.81
CA ILE A 3 29.85 -12.86 -8.05
C ILE A 3 30.56 -13.88 -8.95
N VAL A 4 31.56 -14.57 -8.40
CA VAL A 4 32.25 -15.68 -9.05
C VAL A 4 32.18 -16.88 -8.11
N LEU A 5 31.62 -18.00 -8.57
CA LEU A 5 31.59 -19.28 -7.85
C LEU A 5 32.58 -20.25 -8.51
N VAL A 6 33.52 -20.78 -7.73
CA VAL A 6 34.49 -21.80 -8.17
C VAL A 6 34.25 -23.07 -7.34
N CYS A 7 33.82 -24.15 -8.00
CA CYS A 7 33.53 -25.43 -7.35
C CYS A 7 34.62 -26.45 -7.64
N PHE A 8 35.19 -27.04 -6.60
CA PHE A 8 36.15 -28.15 -6.71
C PHE A 8 35.45 -29.52 -6.79
N SER A 9 36.22 -30.58 -7.01
CA SER A 9 35.71 -31.96 -7.18
C SER A 9 34.79 -32.42 -6.04
N ASN A 10 35.09 -32.02 -4.81
CA ASN A 10 34.35 -32.36 -3.59
C ASN A 10 33.27 -31.33 -3.21
N ALA A 11 32.90 -30.41 -4.10
CA ALA A 11 31.78 -29.51 -3.86
C ALA A 11 30.46 -30.30 -3.70
N PRO A 12 29.48 -29.78 -2.93
CA PRO A 12 28.19 -30.41 -2.74
C PRO A 12 27.55 -30.82 -4.08
N LYS A 13 27.08 -32.06 -4.15
CA LYS A 13 26.36 -32.58 -5.32
C LYS A 13 24.87 -32.31 -5.17
N VAL A 14 24.17 -32.32 -6.29
CA VAL A 14 22.70 -32.28 -6.29
C VAL A 14 22.18 -33.52 -5.55
N SER A 15 21.22 -33.31 -4.66
CA SER A 15 20.54 -34.37 -3.91
C SER A 15 19.07 -34.40 -4.32
N ASP A 16 18.55 -35.58 -4.65
CA ASP A 16 17.14 -35.76 -5.01
C ASP A 16 16.20 -35.34 -3.87
N GLU A 17 16.62 -35.54 -2.63
CA GLU A 17 15.87 -35.08 -1.46
C GLU A 17 15.78 -33.55 -1.41
N ALA A 18 16.88 -32.86 -1.73
CA ALA A 18 16.91 -31.40 -1.76
C ALA A 18 16.02 -30.86 -2.89
N VAL A 19 16.06 -31.47 -4.08
CA VAL A 19 15.18 -31.11 -5.20
C VAL A 19 13.70 -31.30 -4.84
N ARG A 20 13.36 -32.43 -4.19
CA ARG A 20 11.99 -32.69 -3.75
C ARG A 20 11.51 -31.64 -2.74
N LYS A 21 12.29 -31.37 -1.69
CA LYS A 21 11.95 -30.37 -0.67
C LYS A 21 11.81 -28.97 -1.25
N ASP A 22 12.66 -28.62 -2.22
CA ASP A 22 12.59 -27.33 -2.91
C ASP A 22 11.28 -27.20 -3.68
N SER A 23 10.86 -28.24 -4.40
CA SER A 23 9.57 -28.25 -5.12
C SER A 23 8.36 -28.23 -4.20
N GLU A 24 8.45 -28.85 -3.02
CA GLU A 24 7.38 -28.85 -2.02
C GLU A 24 7.22 -27.47 -1.39
N LEU A 25 8.34 -26.80 -1.10
CA LEU A 25 8.34 -25.43 -0.63
C LEU A 25 7.76 -24.48 -1.68
N ASP A 26 8.14 -24.65 -2.95
CA ASP A 26 7.61 -23.82 -4.03
C ASP A 26 6.09 -23.94 -4.09
N LYS A 27 5.54 -25.17 -4.18
CA LYS A 27 4.09 -25.42 -4.15
C LYS A 27 3.40 -24.79 -2.93
N HIS A 28 4.01 -24.92 -1.75
CA HIS A 28 3.46 -24.31 -0.54
C HIS A 28 3.38 -22.79 -0.65
N LEU A 29 4.42 -22.14 -1.18
CA LEU A 29 4.43 -20.71 -1.44
C LEU A 29 3.40 -20.31 -2.50
N GLU A 30 3.24 -21.09 -3.57
CA GLU A 30 2.21 -20.83 -4.59
C GLU A 30 0.81 -20.83 -3.98
N SER A 31 0.45 -21.90 -3.26
CA SER A 31 -0.85 -22.00 -2.59
C SER A 31 -1.07 -20.88 -1.58
N ARG A 32 -0.02 -20.50 -0.83
CA ARG A 32 -0.17 -19.45 0.16
C ARG A 32 -0.37 -18.07 -0.47
N VAL A 33 0.31 -17.78 -1.58
CA VAL A 33 0.10 -16.54 -2.34
C VAL A 33 -1.32 -16.50 -2.91
N GLU A 34 -1.81 -17.60 -3.46
CA GLU A 34 -3.19 -17.73 -3.94
C GLU A 34 -4.19 -17.40 -2.81
N GLU A 35 -4.03 -18.01 -1.64
CA GLU A 35 -4.90 -17.73 -0.48
C GLU A 35 -4.84 -16.26 -0.02
N ILE A 36 -3.68 -15.62 -0.10
CA ILE A 36 -3.53 -14.19 0.26
C ILE A 36 -4.28 -13.32 -0.77
N MET A 37 -4.15 -13.62 -2.07
CA MET A 37 -4.86 -12.91 -3.13
C MET A 37 -6.38 -13.03 -3.00
N GLU A 38 -6.88 -14.23 -2.69
CA GLU A 38 -8.32 -14.48 -2.54
C GLU A 38 -8.91 -13.75 -1.34
N LYS A 39 -8.25 -13.83 -0.17
CA LYS A 39 -8.73 -13.18 1.08
C LYS A 39 -8.81 -11.67 0.96
N SER A 40 -7.92 -11.06 0.20
CA SER A 40 -7.89 -9.61 0.00
C SER A 40 -8.84 -9.13 -1.09
N GLY A 41 -9.55 -10.02 -1.80
CA GLY A 41 -10.50 -9.65 -2.85
C GLY A 41 -11.64 -8.71 -2.40
N GLU A 42 -11.98 -8.69 -1.10
CA GLU A 42 -13.00 -7.79 -0.53
C GLU A 42 -12.44 -6.41 -0.15
N GLU A 43 -11.16 -6.31 0.23
CA GLU A 43 -10.51 -5.06 0.71
C GLU A 43 -9.64 -4.40 -0.38
N GLY A 44 -9.38 -5.10 -1.48
CA GLY A 44 -8.55 -4.66 -2.60
C GLY A 44 -7.36 -5.58 -2.83
N MET A 45 -6.96 -5.75 -4.10
CA MET A 45 -5.83 -6.61 -4.47
C MET A 45 -4.51 -6.10 -3.86
N PRO A 46 -3.82 -6.87 -3.00
CA PRO A 46 -2.64 -6.38 -2.33
C PRO A 46 -1.46 -6.32 -3.31
N ASP A 47 -0.50 -5.45 -3.01
CA ASP A 47 0.75 -5.37 -3.76
C ASP A 47 1.73 -6.47 -3.35
N LEU A 48 2.76 -6.67 -4.17
CA LEU A 48 3.78 -7.69 -3.91
C LEU A 48 4.51 -7.44 -2.58
N ALA A 49 4.71 -6.18 -2.19
CA ALA A 49 5.34 -5.84 -0.92
C ALA A 49 4.49 -6.28 0.28
N HIS A 50 3.16 -6.09 0.21
CA HIS A 50 2.22 -6.54 1.22
C HIS A 50 2.15 -8.07 1.28
N VAL A 51 2.13 -8.75 0.14
CA VAL A 51 2.20 -10.23 0.09
C VAL A 51 3.47 -10.74 0.77
N MET A 52 4.64 -10.18 0.42
CA MET A 52 5.91 -10.56 1.03
C MET A 52 5.95 -10.31 2.54
N ARG A 53 5.30 -9.23 3.02
CA ARG A 53 5.18 -8.93 4.44
C ARG A 53 4.34 -9.97 5.18
N ILE A 54 3.20 -10.35 4.61
CA ILE A 54 2.33 -11.40 5.18
C ILE A 54 3.10 -12.72 5.27
N LEU A 55 3.71 -13.17 4.17
CA LEU A 55 4.48 -14.42 4.14
C LEU A 55 5.65 -14.42 5.13
N SER A 56 6.29 -13.26 5.34
CA SER A 56 7.36 -13.12 6.33
C SER A 56 6.86 -13.27 7.77
N ALA A 57 5.63 -12.86 8.06
CA ALA A 57 5.02 -12.94 9.39
C ALA A 57 4.57 -14.37 9.76
N GLU A 58 4.35 -15.24 8.78
CA GLU A 58 3.85 -16.61 8.97
C GLU A 58 4.91 -17.63 9.40
N ASN A 59 6.18 -17.22 9.43
CA ASN A 59 7.31 -18.06 9.84
C ASN A 59 7.38 -19.41 9.09
N ILE A 60 7.43 -19.33 7.76
CA ILE A 60 7.43 -20.47 6.84
C ILE A 60 8.70 -21.33 7.06
N PRO A 61 8.57 -22.65 7.34
CA PRO A 61 9.70 -23.53 7.57
C PRO A 61 10.44 -23.88 6.27
N ASN A 62 11.65 -24.42 6.38
CA ASN A 62 12.45 -24.96 5.28
C ASN A 62 12.86 -23.94 4.19
N LEU A 63 12.78 -22.64 4.48
CA LEU A 63 13.30 -21.61 3.58
C LEU A 63 14.81 -21.79 3.30
N PRO A 64 15.31 -21.37 2.12
CA PRO A 64 16.73 -21.47 1.80
C PRO A 64 17.59 -20.80 2.88
N PRO A 65 18.60 -21.48 3.43
CA PRO A 65 19.45 -20.91 4.48
C PRO A 65 20.15 -19.65 3.96
N GLY A 66 20.18 -18.60 4.78
CA GLY A 66 20.73 -17.28 4.43
C GLY A 66 19.81 -16.44 3.55
N GLY A 67 19.31 -16.99 2.43
CA GLY A 67 18.43 -16.28 1.51
C GLY A 67 17.01 -16.04 2.04
N GLY A 68 16.51 -16.93 2.91
CA GLY A 68 15.17 -16.84 3.49
C GLY A 68 14.09 -16.71 2.43
N LEU A 69 13.05 -15.94 2.74
CA LEU A 69 11.95 -15.65 1.82
C LEU A 69 12.42 -14.87 0.57
N ALA A 70 13.42 -14.00 0.72
CA ALA A 70 13.97 -13.24 -0.40
C ALA A 70 14.59 -14.15 -1.47
N GLY A 71 15.21 -15.27 -1.06
CA GLY A 71 15.72 -16.30 -1.96
C GLY A 71 14.63 -17.00 -2.80
N LYS A 72 13.36 -16.89 -2.39
CA LYS A 72 12.19 -17.44 -3.10
C LYS A 72 11.27 -16.37 -3.70
N ARG A 73 11.70 -15.10 -3.70
CA ARG A 73 10.93 -13.98 -4.27
C ARG A 73 10.48 -14.25 -5.71
N ASN A 74 11.34 -14.84 -6.56
CA ASN A 74 11.01 -15.10 -7.95
C ASN A 74 9.80 -16.03 -8.12
N VAL A 75 9.65 -17.03 -7.24
CA VAL A 75 8.51 -17.96 -7.26
C VAL A 75 7.24 -17.22 -6.86
N ILE A 76 7.32 -16.45 -5.78
CA ILE A 76 6.20 -15.63 -5.27
C ILE A 76 5.75 -14.60 -6.33
N GLU A 77 6.70 -13.93 -6.96
CA GLU A 77 6.47 -12.92 -8.00
C GLU A 77 5.86 -13.52 -9.26
N ALA A 78 6.28 -14.72 -9.66
CA ALA A 78 5.69 -15.42 -10.80
C ALA A 78 4.22 -15.78 -10.56
N VAL A 79 3.87 -16.27 -9.37
CA VAL A 79 2.49 -16.58 -8.98
C VAL A 79 1.67 -15.30 -8.88
N TYR A 80 2.21 -14.28 -8.22
CA TYR A 80 1.57 -12.98 -8.09
C TYR A 80 1.23 -12.37 -9.46
N SER A 81 2.18 -12.38 -10.39
CA SER A 81 2.01 -11.84 -11.75
C SER A 81 0.97 -12.62 -12.55
N ARG A 82 0.92 -13.96 -12.38
CA ARG A 82 -0.09 -14.82 -13.00
C ARG A 82 -1.50 -14.52 -12.49
N LEU A 83 -1.64 -14.22 -11.20
CA LEU A 83 -2.91 -13.87 -10.56
C LEU A 83 -3.30 -12.40 -10.77
N ASN A 84 -2.34 -11.54 -11.12
CA ASN A 84 -2.55 -10.11 -11.33
C ASN A 84 -1.88 -9.57 -12.62
N PRO A 85 -2.25 -10.08 -13.80
CA PRO A 85 -1.57 -9.77 -15.06
C PRO A 85 -1.72 -8.33 -15.55
N HIS A 86 -2.61 -7.53 -14.95
CA HIS A 86 -2.85 -6.14 -15.37
C HIS A 86 -1.93 -5.11 -14.71
N ARG A 87 -1.11 -5.49 -13.71
CA ARG A 87 -0.23 -4.55 -12.98
C ARG A 87 1.18 -4.39 -13.55
N GLU A 88 1.64 -5.25 -14.45
CA GLU A 88 2.99 -5.13 -15.03
C GLU A 88 3.19 -3.86 -15.90
N SER A 89 2.12 -3.13 -16.22
CA SER A 89 2.18 -1.83 -16.90
C SER A 89 2.45 -0.64 -15.96
N ASP A 90 2.38 -0.82 -14.63
CA ASP A 90 2.53 0.26 -13.65
C ASP A 90 3.92 0.25 -13.00
N GLY A 91 4.94 0.32 -13.86
CA GLY A 91 6.26 0.75 -13.43
C GLY A 91 6.22 2.21 -12.99
N ALA A 92 6.36 2.41 -11.67
CA ALA A 92 6.57 3.68 -10.97
C ALA A 92 5.39 4.66 -10.93
N SER A 93 4.67 4.68 -9.81
CA SER A 93 4.29 5.92 -9.12
C SER A 93 3.95 5.59 -7.68
N GLU A 94 4.68 6.21 -6.76
CA GLU A 94 4.40 6.25 -5.34
C GLU A 94 2.98 6.75 -5.07
N GLU A 95 2.37 6.19 -4.03
CA GLU A 95 1.30 6.76 -3.20
C GLU A 95 0.14 7.49 -3.92
N ALA A 96 -1.01 6.80 -4.04
CA ALA A 96 -2.32 7.41 -3.80
C ALA A 96 -3.39 6.29 -3.71
N GLU A 97 -3.56 5.77 -2.50
CA GLU A 97 -4.84 5.19 -2.08
C GLU A 97 -5.88 6.33 -2.08
N GLU A 98 -6.73 6.42 -3.11
CA GLU A 98 -7.97 7.19 -3.03
C GLU A 98 -9.12 6.45 -3.73
N SER A 99 -9.81 5.68 -2.90
CA SER A 99 -11.23 5.32 -2.94
C SER A 99 -12.06 6.02 -4.03
N GLY A 100 -12.85 5.24 -4.78
CA GLY A 100 -14.12 5.67 -5.36
C GLY A 100 -14.07 6.75 -6.45
N SER A 101 -14.30 6.37 -7.71
CA SER A 101 -14.50 7.23 -8.90
C SER A 101 -13.33 8.14 -9.33
N GLN A 102 -12.58 8.72 -8.40
CA GLN A 102 -11.46 9.62 -8.67
C GLN A 102 -10.28 8.88 -9.28
N GLY A 103 -9.96 7.67 -8.79
CA GLY A 103 -8.93 6.81 -9.40
C GLY A 103 -9.22 6.45 -10.86
N LYS A 104 -10.50 6.22 -11.22
CA LYS A 104 -10.90 5.93 -12.61
C LYS A 104 -10.69 7.13 -13.53
N LEU A 105 -11.01 8.33 -13.06
CA LEU A 105 -10.79 9.57 -13.81
C LEU A 105 -9.30 9.83 -14.01
N VAL A 106 -8.50 9.66 -12.96
CA VAL A 106 -7.04 9.84 -13.03
C VAL A 106 -6.43 8.87 -14.05
N GLU A 107 -6.85 7.61 -14.04
CA GLU A 107 -6.38 6.61 -14.99
C GLU A 107 -6.84 6.91 -16.44
N ALA A 108 -8.08 7.36 -16.63
CA ALA A 108 -8.57 7.78 -17.94
C ALA A 108 -7.77 8.98 -18.50
N LEU A 109 -7.46 9.98 -17.65
CA LEU A 109 -6.64 11.13 -18.02
C LEU A 109 -5.20 10.73 -18.33
N ARG A 110 -4.66 9.75 -17.61
CA ARG A 110 -3.33 9.17 -17.87
C ARG A 110 -3.30 8.48 -19.23
N GLN A 111 -4.25 7.59 -19.51
CA GLN A 111 -4.37 6.90 -20.80
C GLN A 111 -4.51 7.90 -21.95
N MET A 112 -5.32 8.95 -21.77
CA MET A 112 -5.45 10.00 -22.78
C MET A 112 -4.11 10.70 -23.05
N ARG A 113 -3.35 11.06 -22.01
CA ARG A 113 -2.03 11.69 -22.15
C ARG A 113 -1.05 10.80 -22.93
N ILE A 114 -1.07 9.50 -22.66
CA ILE A 114 -0.19 8.51 -23.31
C ILE A 114 -0.59 8.35 -24.79
N ASN A 115 -1.87 8.11 -25.05
CA ASN A 115 -2.38 7.84 -26.41
C ASN A 115 -2.33 9.08 -27.31
N HIS A 116 -2.45 10.28 -26.74
CA HIS A 116 -2.47 11.56 -27.46
C HIS A 116 -1.24 12.41 -27.14
N ARG A 117 -0.08 11.76 -26.92
CA ARG A 117 1.17 12.46 -26.57
C ARG A 117 1.46 13.60 -27.57
N GLY A 118 1.62 14.82 -27.05
CA GLY A 118 1.84 16.03 -27.85
C GLY A 118 0.58 16.75 -28.33
N ASN A 119 -0.61 16.13 -28.28
CA ASN A 119 -1.88 16.75 -28.67
C ASN A 119 -2.98 16.71 -27.59
N TYR A 120 -2.74 16.01 -26.48
CA TYR A 120 -3.71 15.83 -25.40
C TYR A 120 -4.21 17.16 -24.80
N ARG A 121 -3.38 18.22 -24.80
CA ARG A 121 -3.77 19.54 -24.29
C ARG A 121 -4.89 20.16 -25.11
N GLN A 122 -4.77 20.17 -26.43
CA GLN A 122 -5.78 20.76 -27.31
C GLN A 122 -7.09 19.97 -27.23
N LEU A 123 -7.00 18.64 -27.22
CA LEU A 123 -8.17 17.77 -27.07
C LEU A 123 -8.91 18.02 -25.74
N LEU A 124 -8.19 18.18 -24.63
CA LEU A 124 -8.79 18.53 -23.34
C LEU A 124 -9.46 19.91 -23.38
N GLU A 125 -8.81 20.90 -23.99
CA GLU A 125 -9.38 22.24 -24.15
C GLU A 125 -10.66 22.23 -24.98
N GLU A 126 -10.70 21.45 -26.07
CA GLU A 126 -11.88 21.27 -26.91
C GLU A 126 -13.03 20.60 -26.14
N MET A 127 -12.77 19.50 -25.43
CA MET A 127 -13.80 18.81 -24.63
C MET A 127 -14.34 19.67 -23.49
N LEU A 128 -13.49 20.45 -22.82
CA LEU A 128 -13.94 21.38 -21.78
C LEU A 128 -14.74 22.54 -22.37
N THR A 129 -14.44 22.96 -23.59
CA THR A 129 -15.19 24.01 -24.30
C THR A 129 -16.55 23.49 -24.72
N SER A 130 -16.64 22.28 -25.28
CA SER A 130 -17.91 21.66 -25.68
C SER A 130 -18.81 21.38 -24.47
N TYR A 131 -18.25 20.94 -23.34
CA TYR A 131 -19.02 20.77 -22.10
C TYR A 131 -19.61 22.08 -21.59
N ARG A 132 -18.83 23.18 -21.60
CA ARG A 132 -19.34 24.51 -21.20
C ARG A 132 -20.42 25.00 -22.15
N LEU A 133 -20.25 24.80 -23.45
CA LEU A 133 -21.26 25.18 -24.45
C LEU A 133 -22.57 24.41 -24.23
N ALA A 134 -22.49 23.09 -24.06
CA ALA A 134 -23.65 22.25 -23.77
C ALA A 134 -24.36 22.64 -22.45
N LYS A 135 -23.61 23.14 -21.46
CA LYS A 135 -24.17 23.64 -20.20
C LYS A 135 -24.89 24.99 -20.36
N VAL A 136 -24.43 25.83 -21.28
CA VAL A 136 -25.06 27.14 -21.59
C VAL A 136 -26.28 26.97 -22.50
N GLU A 137 -26.21 26.08 -23.48
CA GLU A 137 -27.34 25.76 -24.37
C GLU A 137 -28.47 25.01 -23.65
N GLY A 138 -28.18 24.36 -22.52
CA GLY A 138 -29.17 23.75 -21.64
C GLY A 138 -29.95 24.72 -20.73
N GLU A 139 -29.59 26.01 -20.71
CA GLU A 139 -30.25 27.03 -19.86
C GLU A 139 -31.07 28.08 -20.64
N GLU A 140 -31.19 28.02 -21.97
CA GLU A 140 -32.10 28.91 -22.73
C GLU A 140 -33.43 28.24 -23.12
N SER A 141 -34.41 28.36 -22.23
CA SER A 141 -35.84 28.37 -22.57
C SER A 141 -36.55 29.44 -21.72
N PRO A 142 -37.36 30.35 -22.30
CA PRO A 142 -37.83 31.56 -21.61
C PRO A 142 -39.16 31.39 -20.84
N ALA A 143 -39.26 32.09 -19.70
CA ALA A 143 -40.44 32.51 -18.90
C ALA A 143 -41.39 31.40 -18.36
N ASP A 144 -41.81 31.35 -17.09
CA ASP A 144 -42.23 32.43 -16.18
C ASP A 144 -42.01 32.11 -14.67
N PRO A 145 -41.99 33.14 -13.79
CA PRO A 145 -41.79 33.02 -12.34
C PRO A 145 -43.12 33.00 -11.57
N ALA A 146 -43.28 32.14 -10.56
CA ALA A 146 -44.16 32.42 -9.41
C ALA A 146 -44.08 31.37 -8.28
N ALA A 147 -44.24 31.91 -7.07
CA ALA A 147 -44.80 31.30 -5.86
C ALA A 147 -43.88 30.47 -4.96
N SER A 148 -43.17 31.23 -4.13
CA SER A 148 -42.98 31.04 -2.69
C SER A 148 -44.03 30.17 -1.95
N ALA A 149 -43.55 29.39 -0.97
CA ALA A 149 -44.25 29.22 0.31
C ALA A 149 -43.24 29.05 1.47
N THR A 150 -43.05 30.15 2.21
CA THR A 150 -42.99 30.28 3.69
C THR A 150 -42.03 29.37 4.47
N SER A 151 -40.92 29.85 5.04
CA SER A 151 -40.76 30.82 6.17
C SER A 151 -41.27 30.33 7.53
N SER A 152 -40.33 30.10 8.45
CA SER A 152 -40.50 30.39 9.88
C SER A 152 -39.15 30.90 10.42
N ASN A 153 -39.09 32.22 10.58
CA ASN A 153 -38.09 32.98 11.36
C ASN A 153 -38.30 32.65 12.86
N SER A 154 -37.46 32.98 13.84
CA SER A 154 -36.54 34.10 14.11
C SER A 154 -35.69 33.65 15.33
N ASP A 155 -34.51 34.19 15.60
CA ASP A 155 -34.40 35.37 16.46
C ASP A 155 -32.94 35.86 16.51
N ALA A 156 -32.79 37.18 16.60
CA ALA A 156 -31.57 37.94 16.36
C ALA A 156 -30.97 38.48 17.67
N GLY A 157 -29.64 38.69 17.70
CA GLY A 157 -29.02 39.62 18.66
C GLY A 157 -27.58 39.27 19.06
N SER A 158 -26.60 39.90 18.40
CA SER A 158 -25.19 40.04 18.83
C SER A 158 -25.05 41.04 20.02
N PRO A 159 -23.84 41.44 20.50
CA PRO A 159 -22.55 40.78 20.77
C PRO A 159 -22.00 41.10 22.21
N VAL A 160 -20.72 40.78 22.45
CA VAL A 160 -19.75 41.37 23.41
C VAL A 160 -19.49 40.68 24.77
N THR A 161 -18.20 40.40 24.98
CA THR A 161 -17.34 40.66 26.17
C THR A 161 -16.81 39.47 26.97
N MET A 162 -15.48 39.49 27.03
CA MET A 162 -14.53 38.84 27.95
C MET A 162 -15.08 38.40 29.31
N GLN A 163 -14.68 37.20 29.74
CA GLN A 163 -14.07 37.07 31.06
C GLN A 163 -13.14 35.86 31.15
N ALA A 164 -11.90 36.16 31.52
CA ALA A 164 -10.92 35.20 32.00
C ALA A 164 -11.30 34.75 33.42
N SER A 165 -11.07 33.49 33.74
CA SER A 165 -10.64 33.11 35.08
C SER A 165 -9.82 31.83 35.03
N HIS A 166 -8.57 32.01 35.45
CA HIS A 166 -7.63 31.00 35.87
C HIS A 166 -8.22 30.11 36.97
N THR A 167 -7.86 28.84 36.95
CA THR A 167 -7.39 28.15 38.16
C THR A 167 -6.15 27.34 37.81
N GLU A 168 -5.03 27.83 38.31
CA GLU A 168 -3.75 27.13 38.43
C GLU A 168 -3.86 25.92 39.34
N SER A 169 -2.95 24.97 39.14
CA SER A 169 -2.16 24.26 40.18
C SER A 169 -2.03 22.77 39.85
N ASN A 170 -0.87 22.13 39.88
CA ASN A 170 0.52 22.56 40.00
C ASN A 170 1.38 21.31 39.81
N SER A 171 2.55 21.46 39.19
CA SER A 171 3.80 20.67 39.42
C SER A 171 3.79 19.15 39.14
N ALA A 172 4.83 18.51 38.64
CA ALA A 172 6.24 18.81 38.77
C ALA A 172 7.07 18.18 37.63
N LEU A 173 8.13 18.90 37.33
CA LEU A 173 9.21 18.65 36.39
C LEU A 173 10.21 17.60 36.91
N ALA A 174 11.01 17.09 35.97
CA ALA A 174 12.42 16.68 36.13
C ALA A 174 12.69 15.35 36.87
N GLU A 175 13.74 14.58 36.59
CA GLU A 175 14.78 14.41 35.56
C GLU A 175 15.70 13.30 36.14
N LEU A 176 16.66 12.82 35.34
CA LEU A 176 17.92 12.15 35.75
C LEU A 176 17.94 10.62 35.95
N ASP A 177 18.57 9.99 34.95
CA ASP A 177 19.87 9.30 35.00
C ASP A 177 20.17 8.16 35.99
N SER A 178 20.90 7.18 35.40
CA SER A 178 22.09 6.48 35.94
C SER A 178 21.97 5.02 36.43
N TYR A 179 22.52 4.13 35.59
CA TYR A 179 23.47 3.02 35.84
C TYR A 179 23.49 2.23 37.17
N ASN A 180 23.50 0.88 37.04
CA ASN A 180 24.55 -0.08 37.47
C ASN A 180 24.09 -1.52 37.12
N GLU A 181 24.79 -2.29 36.28
CA GLU A 181 25.85 -3.28 36.62
C GLU A 181 25.51 -4.22 37.78
N ASP A 182 25.36 -5.53 37.50
CA ASP A 182 26.00 -6.58 38.34
C ASP A 182 26.17 -7.91 37.59
N ALA A 183 27.30 -8.54 37.86
CA ALA A 183 27.84 -9.73 37.24
C ALA A 183 27.40 -11.01 37.97
N GLY A 184 27.37 -12.13 37.25
CA GLY A 184 27.13 -13.46 37.82
C GLY A 184 27.88 -14.55 37.06
N THR A 185 29.16 -14.68 37.37
CA THR A 185 30.10 -15.66 36.82
C THR A 185 30.15 -16.93 37.68
N LYS A 186 30.26 -18.10 37.01
CA LYS A 186 30.78 -19.43 37.44
C LYS A 186 29.90 -20.41 38.24
N MET A 187 30.10 -21.68 37.84
CA MET A 187 30.25 -22.97 38.58
C MET A 187 29.32 -24.02 37.94
N SER A 188 29.61 -25.30 37.73
CA SER A 188 30.77 -26.20 37.85
C SER A 188 30.25 -27.63 37.54
N GLY A 189 31.10 -28.54 37.03
CA GLY A 189 30.90 -30.02 37.08
C GLY A 189 29.78 -30.56 36.18
N GLU A 190 29.75 -31.80 35.72
CA GLU A 190 30.44 -33.02 36.14
C GLU A 190 30.31 -34.07 35.01
N GLN A 191 31.24 -35.01 35.00
CA GLN A 191 31.30 -36.18 34.10
C GLN A 191 30.02 -37.02 34.14
N ILE A 192 29.67 -37.65 33.01
CA ILE A 192 29.60 -39.11 32.79
C ILE A 192 29.63 -39.34 31.27
#